data_AF-A0A7K0EVQ1-F1
#
_entry.id   AF-A0A7K0EVQ1-F1
#
_cell.length_a   1.000
_cell.length_b   1.000
_cell.length_c   1.000
_cell.angle_alpha   90.00
_cell.angle_beta   90.00
_cell.angle_gamma   90.00
#
_symmetry.space_group_name_H-M   'P 1'
#
loop_
_entity.id
_entity.type
_entity.pdbx_description
1 polymer ?
#
loop_
_entity_poly.entity_id
_entity_poly.type
_entity_poly.pdbx_seq_one_letter_code
_entity_poly.pdbx_strand_id
1 'polypeptide(L)'
;MTSSKSLMLKCLMLRSQRKKFKRKLMLIGVKKNKRLKVILDANWYISACISRKSRRTVYYQILKNTDLQLFYSQELVAEFDDVINRPKFAKIVTAKQVSRFKSIILKFLNRTTLGTLPDLVRDKNDNYLLGICAGCQADFLITGDNDLLVLEEYQKTKILSMGQFLLLLSTIKS
;
A
#
# COMPACT_ATOMS: atom_id res chain seq x y z
N MET A 1 30.47 -9.63 23.31
CA MET A 1 30.81 -8.90 22.06
C MET A 1 30.07 -9.42 20.81
N THR A 2 28.78 -9.78 20.91
CA THR A 2 28.02 -10.46 19.82
C THR A 2 26.99 -9.57 19.10
N SER A 3 26.80 -8.32 19.53
CA SER A 3 25.77 -7.43 18.97
C SER A 3 26.15 -6.81 17.61
N SER A 4 27.43 -6.44 17.41
CA SER A 4 27.86 -5.70 16.21
C SER A 4 27.92 -6.55 14.93
N LYS A 5 28.41 -7.80 15.02
CA LYS A 5 28.44 -8.74 13.88
C LYS A 5 27.05 -9.14 13.39
N SER A 6 26.08 -9.31 14.31
CA SER A 6 24.68 -9.61 13.98
C SER A 6 23.98 -8.44 13.28
N LEU A 7 24.22 -7.21 13.74
CA LEU A 7 23.71 -5.99 13.10
C LEU A 7 24.29 -5.81 11.69
N MET A 8 25.61 -6.05 11.54
CA MET A 8 26.30 -5.91 10.27
C MET A 8 25.84 -6.95 9.24
N LEU A 9 25.63 -8.21 9.64
CA LEU A 9 25.05 -9.25 8.78
C LEU A 9 23.62 -8.91 8.35
N LYS A 10 22.78 -8.40 9.28
CA LYS A 10 21.43 -7.91 8.94
C LYS A 10 21.49 -6.76 7.93
N CYS A 11 22.41 -5.81 8.11
CA CYS A 11 22.62 -4.71 7.17
C CYS A 11 23.10 -5.19 5.79
N LEU A 12 24.01 -6.16 5.73
CA LEU A 12 24.51 -6.75 4.48
C LEU A 12 23.40 -7.53 3.75
N MET A 13 22.60 -8.32 4.47
CA MET A 13 21.43 -8.98 3.90
C MET A 13 20.41 -7.98 3.37
N LEU A 14 20.08 -6.92 4.12
CA LEU A 14 19.17 -5.87 3.67
C LEU A 14 19.68 -5.16 2.40
N ARG A 15 21.00 -4.93 2.29
CA ARG A 15 21.61 -4.33 1.09
C ARG A 15 21.56 -5.25 -0.13
N SER A 16 21.78 -6.56 0.06
CA SER A 16 21.68 -7.56 -1.01
C SER A 16 20.25 -7.66 -1.54
N GLN A 17 19.27 -7.77 -0.63
CA GLN A 17 17.86 -7.84 -0.94
C GLN A 17 17.37 -6.60 -1.71
N ARG A 18 17.83 -5.40 -1.31
CA ARG A 18 17.56 -4.14 -2.03
C ARG A 18 18.12 -4.11 -3.45
N LYS A 19 19.31 -4.67 -3.71
CA LYS A 19 19.89 -4.70 -5.06
C LYS A 19 19.08 -5.60 -5.99
N LYS A 20 18.65 -6.77 -5.50
CA LYS A 20 17.79 -7.69 -6.25
C LYS A 20 16.43 -7.04 -6.58
N PHE A 21 15.91 -6.31 -5.61
CA PHE A 21 14.73 -5.45 -5.76
C PHE A 21 14.82 -4.41 -6.86
N LYS A 22 15.88 -3.62 -6.87
CA LYS A 22 16.08 -2.63 -7.92
C LYS A 22 16.23 -3.24 -9.32
N ARG A 23 16.89 -4.41 -9.46
CA ARG A 23 17.15 -5.03 -10.77
C ARG A 23 15.88 -5.55 -11.43
N LYS A 24 14.99 -6.19 -10.66
CA LYS A 24 13.74 -6.73 -11.20
C LYS A 24 12.70 -5.64 -11.47
N LEU A 25 12.68 -4.57 -10.70
CA LEU A 25 11.87 -3.39 -11.00
C LEU A 25 12.24 -2.72 -12.33
N MET A 26 13.52 -2.69 -12.69
CA MET A 26 13.94 -2.20 -14.01
C MET A 26 13.39 -3.06 -15.15
N LEU A 27 13.19 -4.38 -14.95
CA LEU A 27 12.56 -5.26 -15.95
C LEU A 27 11.06 -4.94 -16.12
N ILE A 28 10.43 -4.34 -15.12
CA ILE A 28 9.02 -3.92 -15.13
C ILE A 28 8.90 -2.43 -15.53
N GLY A 29 10.00 -1.81 -16.00
CA GLY A 29 10.02 -0.42 -16.48
C GLY A 29 10.11 0.64 -15.39
N VAL A 30 10.30 0.28 -14.11
CA VAL A 30 10.36 1.23 -13.00
C VAL A 30 11.80 1.76 -12.80
N LYS A 31 11.96 3.09 -12.70
CA LYS A 31 13.28 3.78 -12.72
C LYS A 31 14.17 3.50 -11.49
N LYS A 32 15.49 3.46 -11.73
CA LYS A 32 16.62 2.90 -10.94
C LYS A 32 16.86 3.40 -9.50
N ASN A 33 16.23 4.49 -9.03
CA ASN A 33 16.61 5.16 -7.76
C ASN A 33 15.46 5.69 -6.89
N LYS A 34 14.21 5.34 -7.18
CA LYS A 34 13.05 5.84 -6.42
C LYS A 34 12.44 4.71 -5.57
N ARG A 35 11.94 5.05 -4.38
CA ARG A 35 11.01 4.15 -3.66
C ARG A 35 9.77 3.98 -4.52
N LEU A 36 9.21 2.78 -4.54
CA LEU A 36 7.96 2.52 -5.24
C LEU A 36 6.83 3.26 -4.56
N LYS A 37 6.14 4.11 -5.30
CA LYS A 37 4.94 4.79 -4.82
C LYS A 37 3.78 3.81 -4.90
N VAL A 38 3.19 3.52 -3.75
CA VAL A 38 2.11 2.53 -3.66
C VAL A 38 0.90 3.14 -2.98
N ILE A 39 -0.25 2.96 -3.58
CA ILE A 39 -1.55 3.21 -2.97
C ILE A 39 -2.11 1.89 -2.50
N LEU A 40 -2.57 1.85 -1.26
CA LEU A 40 -3.27 0.71 -0.72
C LEU A 40 -4.72 1.13 -0.50
N ASP A 41 -5.64 0.39 -1.08
CA ASP A 41 -7.08 0.61 -0.94
C ASP A 41 -7.53 0.59 0.55
N ALA A 42 -8.52 1.42 0.90
CA ALA A 42 -9.15 1.51 2.21
C ALA A 42 -9.52 0.13 2.78
N ASN A 43 -9.99 -0.78 1.92
CA ASN A 43 -10.38 -2.15 2.29
C ASN A 43 -9.26 -2.94 2.98
N TRP A 44 -8.01 -2.70 2.62
CA TRP A 44 -6.87 -3.34 3.29
C TRP A 44 -6.59 -2.76 4.67
N TYR A 45 -6.81 -1.45 4.86
CA TYR A 45 -6.70 -0.81 6.17
C TYR A 45 -7.85 -1.24 7.09
N ILE A 46 -9.08 -1.31 6.58
CA ILE A 46 -10.26 -1.84 7.29
C ILE A 46 -9.98 -3.28 7.72
N SER A 47 -9.55 -4.13 6.79
CA SER A 47 -9.18 -5.52 7.05
C SER A 47 -8.07 -5.64 8.08
N ALA A 48 -7.05 -4.79 8.05
CA ALA A 48 -5.96 -4.77 9.03
C ALA A 48 -6.38 -4.21 10.40
N CYS A 49 -7.38 -3.34 10.45
CA CYS A 49 -7.97 -2.87 11.70
C CYS A 49 -8.72 -4.03 12.38
N ILE A 50 -9.45 -4.84 11.61
CA ILE A 50 -10.32 -5.92 12.11
C ILE A 50 -9.54 -7.23 12.35
N SER A 51 -8.79 -7.70 11.37
CA SER A 51 -8.16 -9.03 11.36
C SER A 51 -6.67 -9.00 11.70
N ARG A 52 -6.25 -9.85 12.64
CA ARG A 52 -4.83 -10.02 13.00
C ARG A 52 -3.98 -10.50 11.83
N LYS A 53 -4.52 -11.34 10.93
CA LYS A 53 -3.80 -11.84 9.74
C LYS A 53 -3.48 -10.68 8.80
N SER A 54 -4.51 -9.93 8.40
CA SER A 54 -4.36 -8.76 7.51
C SER A 54 -3.49 -7.69 8.14
N ARG A 55 -3.61 -7.45 9.45
CA ARG A 55 -2.75 -6.51 10.18
C ARG A 55 -1.28 -6.87 10.08
N ARG A 56 -0.93 -8.14 10.26
CA ARG A 56 0.45 -8.62 10.14
C ARG A 56 0.96 -8.46 8.71
N THR A 57 0.16 -8.80 7.71
CA THR A 57 0.52 -8.63 6.30
C THR A 57 0.82 -7.17 5.99
N VAL A 58 -0.13 -6.26 6.27
CA VAL A 58 0.03 -4.82 6.01
C VAL A 58 1.24 -4.28 6.76
N TYR A 59 1.39 -4.59 8.05
CA TYR A 59 2.50 -4.04 8.84
C TYR A 59 3.88 -4.55 8.37
N TYR A 60 4.08 -5.86 8.26
CA TYR A 60 5.40 -6.44 8.01
C TYR A 60 5.80 -6.43 6.54
N GLN A 61 4.85 -6.61 5.60
CA GLN A 61 5.18 -6.69 4.18
C GLN A 61 5.09 -5.34 3.47
N ILE A 62 4.22 -4.44 3.94
CA ILE A 62 3.92 -3.18 3.27
C ILE A 62 4.53 -2.00 4.04
N LEU A 63 4.02 -1.69 5.24
CA LEU A 63 4.42 -0.48 5.99
C LEU A 63 5.90 -0.46 6.39
N LYS A 64 6.46 -1.60 6.79
CA LYS A 64 7.87 -1.72 7.19
C LYS A 64 8.83 -1.87 6.01
N ASN A 65 8.32 -1.99 4.79
CA ASN A 65 9.17 -2.16 3.62
C ASN A 65 9.74 -0.81 3.16
N THR A 66 11.04 -0.61 3.38
CA THR A 66 11.73 0.65 3.10
C THR A 66 11.86 1.00 1.61
N ASP A 67 11.57 0.03 0.75
CA ASP A 67 11.63 0.22 -0.70
C ASP A 67 10.29 0.73 -1.25
N LEU A 68 9.25 0.78 -0.38
CA LEU A 68 7.95 1.35 -0.68
C LEU A 68 7.83 2.75 -0.06
N GLN A 69 7.06 3.59 -0.72
CA GLN A 69 6.58 4.88 -0.26
C GLN A 69 5.07 4.87 -0.41
N LEU A 70 4.36 4.84 0.70
CA LEU A 70 2.91 4.74 0.69
C LEU A 70 2.27 6.11 0.69
N PHE A 71 1.13 6.26 0.01
CA PHE A 71 0.38 7.51 0.01
C PHE A 71 -1.08 7.31 0.39
N TYR A 72 -1.70 8.39 0.87
CA TYR A 72 -3.12 8.49 1.14
C TYR A 72 -3.64 9.88 0.79
N SER A 73 -4.94 10.00 0.62
CA SER A 73 -5.65 11.28 0.54
C SER A 73 -6.74 11.39 1.61
N GLN A 74 -7.39 12.55 1.67
CA GLN A 74 -8.49 12.77 2.62
C GLN A 74 -9.67 11.83 2.35
N GLU A 75 -9.95 11.56 1.08
CA GLU A 75 -11.03 10.69 0.59
C GLU A 75 -10.82 9.25 1.06
N LEU A 76 -9.59 8.73 0.98
CA LEU A 76 -9.24 7.41 1.50
C LEU A 76 -9.49 7.29 3.01
N VAL A 77 -9.14 8.35 3.75
CA VAL A 77 -9.36 8.40 5.21
C VAL A 77 -10.85 8.48 5.53
N ALA A 78 -11.60 9.27 4.77
CA ALA A 78 -13.04 9.39 4.89
C ALA A 78 -13.72 8.04 4.63
N GLU A 79 -13.37 7.34 3.55
CA GLU A 79 -13.91 6.00 3.29
C GLU A 79 -13.57 5.02 4.41
N PHE A 80 -12.32 5.03 4.89
CA PHE A 80 -11.93 4.20 6.03
C PHE A 80 -12.82 4.48 7.25
N ASP A 81 -13.02 5.76 7.60
CA ASP A 81 -13.83 6.16 8.75
C ASP A 81 -15.32 5.80 8.55
N ASP A 82 -15.87 6.02 7.35
CA ASP A 82 -17.26 5.70 7.00
C ASP A 82 -17.53 4.21 7.06
N VAL A 83 -16.58 3.38 6.61
CA VAL A 83 -16.74 1.93 6.60
C VAL A 83 -16.53 1.36 7.99
N ILE A 84 -15.43 1.72 8.68
CA ILE A 84 -15.06 1.08 9.95
C ILE A 84 -16.04 1.40 11.09
N ASN A 85 -16.76 2.53 11.00
CA ASN A 85 -17.75 2.94 12.00
C ASN A 85 -19.15 2.34 11.76
N ARG A 86 -19.36 1.53 10.71
CA ARG A 86 -20.65 0.86 10.48
C ARG A 86 -21.01 -0.08 11.64
N PRO A 87 -22.31 -0.22 12.00
CA PRO A 87 -22.74 -1.01 13.17
C PRO A 87 -22.21 -2.45 13.21
N LYS A 88 -22.03 -3.09 12.03
CA LYS A 88 -21.50 -4.45 11.91
C LYS A 88 -20.08 -4.61 12.47
N PHE A 89 -19.27 -3.55 12.50
CA PHE A 89 -17.88 -3.60 12.99
C PHE A 89 -17.74 -3.15 14.45
N ALA A 90 -18.74 -2.48 15.01
CA ALA A 90 -18.73 -2.02 16.40
C ALA A 90 -18.57 -3.17 17.41
N LYS A 91 -19.02 -4.39 17.05
CA LYS A 91 -18.84 -5.61 17.85
C LYS A 91 -17.43 -6.21 17.78
N ILE A 92 -16.60 -5.77 16.83
CA ILE A 92 -15.28 -6.35 16.53
C ILE A 92 -14.15 -5.42 16.93
N VAL A 93 -14.31 -4.12 16.73
CA VAL A 93 -13.31 -3.09 17.06
C VAL A 93 -13.95 -1.91 17.79
N THR A 94 -13.28 -1.44 18.83
CA THR A 94 -13.69 -0.25 19.59
C THR A 94 -13.22 1.02 18.91
N ALA A 95 -13.92 2.15 19.12
CA ALA A 95 -13.50 3.46 18.61
C ALA A 95 -12.06 3.84 19.03
N LYS A 96 -11.66 3.48 20.25
CA LYS A 96 -10.27 3.68 20.74
C LYS A 96 -9.25 2.87 19.94
N GLN A 97 -9.57 1.63 19.58
CA GLN A 97 -8.70 0.79 18.74
C GLN A 97 -8.60 1.34 17.31
N VAL A 98 -9.71 1.80 16.73
CA VAL A 98 -9.75 2.44 15.40
C VAL A 98 -8.88 3.70 15.38
N SER A 99 -9.07 4.60 16.35
CA SER A 99 -8.27 5.82 16.47
C SER A 99 -6.77 5.54 16.66
N ARG A 100 -6.44 4.57 17.52
CA ARG A 100 -5.05 4.13 17.71
C ARG A 100 -4.46 3.51 16.43
N PHE A 101 -5.23 2.70 15.71
CA PHE A 101 -4.79 2.12 14.45
C PHE A 101 -4.50 3.21 13.43
N LYS A 102 -5.47 4.11 13.18
CA LYS A 102 -5.34 5.22 12.24
C LYS A 102 -4.11 6.10 12.54
N SER A 103 -3.94 6.51 13.80
CA SER A 103 -2.78 7.35 14.20
C SER A 103 -1.42 6.66 14.03
N ILE A 104 -1.35 5.32 14.13
CA ILE A 104 -0.13 4.57 13.86
C ILE A 104 0.11 4.46 12.36
N ILE A 105 -0.92 4.08 11.60
CA ILE A 105 -0.82 3.86 10.16
C ILE A 105 -0.40 5.15 9.46
N LEU A 106 -1.05 6.28 9.74
CA LEU A 106 -0.75 7.57 9.08
C LEU A 106 0.70 8.03 9.24
N LYS A 107 1.46 7.53 10.24
CA LYS A 107 2.91 7.82 10.37
C LYS A 107 3.77 7.13 9.31
N PHE A 108 3.25 6.10 8.64
CA PHE A 108 3.92 5.37 7.57
C PHE A 108 3.52 5.87 6.17
N LEU A 109 2.49 6.70 6.05
CA LEU A 109 1.97 7.15 4.78
C LEU A 109 2.23 8.64 4.56
N ASN A 110 2.39 9.00 3.30
CA ASN A 110 2.56 10.36 2.85
C ASN A 110 1.23 10.91 2.33
N ARG A 111 0.82 12.08 2.81
CA ARG A 111 -0.39 12.74 2.31
C ARG A 111 -0.18 13.18 0.86
N THR A 112 -1.19 13.01 0.03
CA THR A 112 -1.30 13.55 -1.32
C THR A 112 -2.71 14.09 -1.56
N THR A 113 -2.88 14.83 -2.64
CA THR A 113 -4.17 15.30 -3.13
C THR A 113 -4.54 14.50 -4.37
N LEU A 114 -5.81 14.52 -4.76
CA LEU A 114 -6.22 13.92 -6.02
C LEU A 114 -5.58 14.70 -7.19
N GLY A 115 -5.12 13.98 -8.21
CA GLY A 115 -4.79 14.52 -9.51
C GLY A 115 -6.01 14.55 -10.42
N THR A 116 -5.79 14.83 -11.71
CA THR A 116 -6.87 14.81 -12.71
C THR A 116 -7.51 13.43 -12.78
N LEU A 117 -8.82 13.40 -12.52
CA LEU A 117 -9.63 12.19 -12.63
C LEU A 117 -9.84 11.85 -14.11
N PRO A 118 -9.89 10.56 -14.48
CA PRO A 118 -10.21 10.18 -15.84
C PRO A 118 -11.69 10.43 -16.15
N ASP A 119 -11.98 11.01 -17.31
CA ASP A 119 -13.34 11.12 -17.86
C ASP A 119 -13.94 9.75 -18.27
N LEU A 120 -13.13 8.67 -18.18
CA LEU A 120 -13.46 7.35 -18.73
C LEU A 120 -14.34 6.48 -17.83
N VAL A 121 -14.45 6.77 -16.54
CA VAL A 121 -15.10 5.86 -15.58
C VAL A 121 -16.53 6.34 -15.30
N ARG A 122 -17.50 5.52 -15.72
CA ARG A 122 -18.94 5.82 -15.63
C ARG A 122 -19.46 5.81 -14.18
N ASP A 123 -18.79 5.12 -13.27
CA ASP A 123 -19.14 5.05 -11.85
C ASP A 123 -18.21 5.92 -10.99
N LYS A 124 -18.78 6.91 -10.29
CA LYS A 124 -18.02 7.98 -9.61
C LYS A 124 -17.34 7.55 -8.32
N ASN A 125 -17.65 6.38 -7.76
CA ASN A 125 -17.26 6.03 -6.39
C ASN A 125 -15.78 5.61 -6.29
N ASP A 126 -15.22 4.91 -7.27
CA ASP A 126 -13.82 4.44 -7.22
C ASP A 126 -12.82 5.39 -7.89
N ASN A 127 -13.32 6.47 -8.48
CA ASN A 127 -12.50 7.47 -9.16
C ASN A 127 -11.45 8.10 -8.26
N TYR A 128 -11.73 8.22 -6.96
CA TYR A 128 -10.79 8.87 -6.06
C TYR A 128 -9.49 8.06 -5.96
N LEU A 129 -9.50 6.71 -5.95
CA LEU A 129 -8.27 5.90 -5.89
C LEU A 129 -7.37 6.15 -7.10
N LEU A 130 -7.96 6.21 -8.30
CA LEU A 130 -7.24 6.59 -9.52
C LEU A 130 -6.76 8.04 -9.47
N GLY A 131 -7.54 8.94 -8.85
CA GLY A 131 -7.15 10.31 -8.55
C GLY A 131 -5.93 10.40 -7.64
N ILE A 132 -5.86 9.59 -6.57
CA ILE A 132 -4.67 9.51 -5.71
C ILE A 132 -3.47 9.04 -6.54
N CYS A 133 -3.67 8.02 -7.38
CA CYS A 133 -2.62 7.49 -8.25
C CYS A 133 -2.07 8.57 -9.18
N ALA A 134 -2.93 9.36 -9.80
CA ALA A 134 -2.54 10.49 -10.64
C ALA A 134 -1.81 11.59 -9.84
N GLY A 135 -2.37 11.98 -8.68
CA GLY A 135 -1.85 13.08 -7.86
C GLY A 135 -0.46 12.82 -7.29
N CYS A 136 -0.15 11.55 -6.98
CA CYS A 136 1.18 11.17 -6.52
C CYS A 136 2.06 10.51 -7.59
N GLN A 137 1.56 10.26 -8.80
CA GLN A 137 2.22 9.44 -9.83
C GLN A 137 2.61 8.06 -9.28
N ALA A 138 1.62 7.30 -8.81
CA ALA A 138 1.82 5.99 -8.19
C ALA A 138 2.41 4.99 -9.19
N ASP A 139 3.30 4.12 -8.70
CA ASP A 139 3.78 2.97 -9.48
C ASP A 139 2.77 1.81 -9.35
N PHE A 140 2.12 1.66 -8.19
CA PHE A 140 1.16 0.59 -7.92
C PHE A 140 -0.09 1.06 -7.18
N LEU A 141 -1.24 0.51 -7.56
CA LEU A 141 -2.48 0.52 -6.79
C LEU A 141 -2.79 -0.91 -6.33
N ILE A 142 -2.93 -1.10 -5.03
CA ILE A 142 -3.23 -2.40 -4.43
C ILE A 142 -4.67 -2.41 -3.94
N THR A 143 -5.53 -3.13 -4.64
CA THR A 143 -6.98 -3.17 -4.39
C THR A 143 -7.50 -4.61 -4.41
N GLY A 144 -8.67 -4.83 -3.82
CA GLY A 144 -9.44 -6.07 -3.95
C GLY A 144 -10.65 -5.91 -4.87
N ASP A 145 -10.83 -4.73 -5.47
CA ASP A 145 -11.95 -4.41 -6.34
C ASP A 145 -11.74 -5.00 -7.73
N ASN A 146 -12.69 -5.81 -8.20
CA ASN A 146 -12.57 -6.47 -9.50
C ASN A 146 -12.71 -5.50 -10.67
N ASP A 147 -13.52 -4.45 -10.55
CA ASP A 147 -13.72 -3.47 -11.60
C ASP A 147 -12.44 -2.65 -11.82
N LEU A 148 -11.73 -2.32 -10.73
CA LEU A 148 -10.39 -1.73 -10.84
C LEU A 148 -9.33 -2.72 -11.33
N LEU A 149 -9.38 -3.98 -10.90
CA LEU A 149 -8.40 -4.99 -11.31
C LEU A 149 -8.46 -5.30 -12.81
N VAL A 150 -9.66 -5.29 -13.42
CA VAL A 150 -9.84 -5.50 -14.87
C VAL A 150 -9.15 -4.43 -15.71
N LEU A 151 -8.91 -3.24 -15.16
CA LEU A 151 -8.16 -2.19 -15.87
C LEU A 151 -6.68 -2.58 -16.07
N GLU A 152 -6.11 -3.41 -15.20
CA GLU A 152 -4.70 -3.84 -15.12
C GLU A 152 -3.67 -2.70 -14.92
N GLU A 153 -3.87 -1.56 -15.59
CA GLU A 153 -3.03 -0.38 -15.57
C GLU A 153 -3.86 0.88 -15.76
N TYR A 154 -3.52 1.92 -15.01
CA TYR A 154 -4.02 3.27 -15.21
C TYR A 154 -2.83 4.23 -15.35
N GLN A 155 -2.68 4.85 -16.52
CA GLN A 155 -1.50 5.64 -16.89
C GLN A 155 -0.21 4.83 -16.78
N LYS A 156 0.57 5.00 -15.70
CA LYS A 156 1.79 4.24 -15.38
C LYS A 156 1.66 3.42 -14.10
N THR A 157 0.47 3.44 -13.50
CA THR A 157 0.17 2.75 -12.25
C THR A 157 -0.33 1.36 -12.57
N LYS A 158 0.40 0.32 -12.13
CA LYS A 158 -0.06 -1.06 -12.23
C LYS A 158 -1.07 -1.35 -11.12
N ILE A 159 -2.19 -1.96 -11.48
CA ILE A 159 -3.28 -2.28 -10.54
C ILE A 159 -3.19 -3.77 -10.24
N LEU A 160 -2.98 -4.11 -8.97
CA LEU A 160 -2.71 -5.48 -8.54
C LEU A 160 -3.52 -5.82 -7.30
N SER A 161 -3.90 -7.09 -7.20
CA SER A 161 -4.33 -7.64 -5.92
C SER A 161 -3.15 -7.70 -4.94
N MET A 162 -3.44 -7.70 -3.63
CA MET A 162 -2.39 -7.90 -2.63
C MET A 162 -1.64 -9.21 -2.84
N GLY A 163 -2.31 -10.28 -3.28
CA GLY A 163 -1.67 -11.56 -3.57
C GLY A 163 -0.62 -11.43 -4.68
N GLN A 164 -1.01 -10.84 -5.82
CA GLN A 164 -0.10 -10.55 -6.93
C GLN A 164 1.05 -9.64 -6.51
N PHE A 165 0.77 -8.59 -5.73
CA PHE A 165 1.80 -7.67 -5.26
C PHE A 165 2.79 -8.33 -4.30
N LEU A 166 2.33 -9.18 -3.37
CA LEU A 166 3.22 -9.91 -2.47
C LEU A 166 4.07 -10.94 -3.23
N LEU A 167 3.51 -11.62 -4.23
CA LEU A 167 4.26 -12.51 -5.12
C LEU A 167 5.32 -11.72 -5.89
N LEU A 168 4.98 -10.53 -6.38
CA LEU A 168 5.94 -9.64 -7.01
C LEU A 168 7.07 -9.31 -6.04
N LEU A 169 6.76 -8.85 -4.81
CA LEU A 169 7.75 -8.55 -3.77
C LEU A 169 8.59 -9.77 -3.36
N SER A 170 8.03 -10.98 -3.36
CA SER A 170 8.76 -12.21 -2.97
C SER A 170 9.68 -12.69 -4.07
N THR A 171 9.23 -12.73 -5.33
CA THR A 171 10.05 -13.09 -6.50
C THR A 171 11.17 -12.08 -6.77
N ILE A 172 11.17 -11.00 -6.01
CA ILE A 172 12.19 -9.97 -6.01
C ILE A 172 13.23 -10.17 -4.88
N LYS A 173 12.82 -10.75 -3.74
CA LYS A 173 13.69 -11.13 -2.61
C LYS A 173 14.37 -12.50 -2.84
N SER A 174 13.64 -13.38 -3.54
CA SER A 174 14.02 -14.63 -4.21
C SER A 174 15.28 -14.53 -4.99
#